data_AF-A0A7J3MKZ8-F1
#
_entry.id   AF-A0A7J3MKZ8-F1
#
_cell.length_a   1.000
_cell.length_b   1.000
_cell.length_c   1.000
_cell.angle_alpha   90.00
_cell.angle_beta   90.00
_cell.angle_gamma   90.00
#
_symmetry.space_group_name_H-M   'P 1'
#
loop_
_entity.id
_entity.type
_entity.pdbx_description
1 polymer ?
#
loop_
_entity_poly.entity_id
_entity_poly.type
_entity_poly.pdbx_seq_one_letter_code
_entity_poly.pdbx_strand_id
1 'polypeptide(L)'
;MTMPKNNSSSARQLSMSISQKVAATALCATLYGAAGYLTSFIQSPWGFGQFRPAAAVVPAIFAILFGPWVAGVGAAIGSQITDTLTPGYFLSGIIAGMPGNFIGFYLYGWLLRGKFTWRRFVLTTVFTLFFANLVTAALVAVYYALFIPVLFNPMWGAALTIGLTAYWFITMVPFALTIDPV
;
A
#
# COMPACT_ATOMS: atom_id res chain seq x y z
N MET A 1 -36.08 -29.51 28.23
CA MET A 1 -36.51 -28.62 27.12
C MET A 1 -35.64 -27.38 27.17
N THR A 2 -34.47 -27.44 26.54
CA THR A 2 -33.47 -26.36 26.53
C THR A 2 -33.50 -25.70 25.16
N MET A 3 -33.92 -24.43 25.11
CA MET A 3 -33.92 -23.63 23.88
C MET A 3 -32.51 -23.53 23.28
N PRO A 4 -32.35 -23.59 21.95
CA PRO A 4 -31.08 -23.27 21.31
C PRO A 4 -30.80 -21.77 21.43
N LYS A 5 -29.65 -21.43 22.01
CA LYS A 5 -29.10 -20.07 22.01
C LYS A 5 -28.82 -19.67 20.57
N ASN A 6 -29.59 -18.71 20.08
CA ASN A 6 -29.39 -18.03 18.81
C ASN A 6 -28.05 -17.28 18.86
N ASN A 7 -27.01 -17.82 18.22
CA ASN A 7 -25.70 -17.17 18.08
C ASN A 7 -25.81 -16.06 17.02
N SER A 8 -26.44 -14.95 17.39
CA SER A 8 -26.54 -13.73 16.57
C SER A 8 -25.30 -12.82 16.69
N SER A 9 -24.19 -13.29 17.24
CA SER A 9 -22.94 -12.54 17.42
C SER A 9 -21.97 -12.63 16.22
N SER A 10 -22.49 -12.87 15.01
CA SER A 10 -21.81 -12.53 13.75
C SER A 10 -22.30 -11.15 13.34
N ALA A 11 -21.80 -10.12 14.02
CA ALA A 11 -22.13 -8.72 13.79
C ALA A 11 -22.07 -8.38 12.30
N ARG A 12 -23.25 -8.02 11.78
CA ARG A 12 -23.57 -7.35 10.53
C ARG A 12 -22.39 -6.56 9.96
N GLN A 13 -21.60 -7.18 9.07
CA GLN A 13 -20.91 -6.43 8.02
C GLN A 13 -22.03 -5.82 7.17
N LEU A 14 -22.45 -4.59 7.48
CA LEU A 14 -23.40 -3.86 6.65
C LEU A 14 -22.80 -3.84 5.25
N SER A 15 -23.47 -4.50 4.30
CA SER A 15 -23.03 -4.53 2.92
C SER A 15 -23.09 -3.10 2.39
N MET A 16 -21.95 -2.42 2.32
CA MET A 16 -21.87 -1.07 1.75
C MET A 16 -22.44 -1.10 0.33
N SER A 17 -23.22 -0.07 0.01
CA SER A 17 -23.66 0.17 -1.36
C SER A 17 -22.45 0.46 -2.26
N ILE A 18 -22.61 0.28 -3.57
CA ILE A 18 -21.55 0.58 -4.54
C ILE A 18 -21.12 2.04 -4.40
N SER A 19 -22.07 2.97 -4.25
CA SER A 19 -21.78 4.40 -4.10
C SER A 19 -20.91 4.70 -2.88
N GLN A 20 -21.15 4.03 -1.74
CA GLN A 20 -20.32 4.18 -0.53
C GLN A 20 -18.89 3.67 -0.77
N LYS A 21 -18.73 2.53 -1.46
CA LYS A 21 -17.40 2.00 -1.80
C LYS A 21 -16.64 2.94 -2.74
N VAL A 22 -17.32 3.51 -3.73
CA VAL A 22 -16.73 4.49 -4.65
C VAL A 22 -16.30 5.74 -3.90
N ALA A 23 -17.16 6.28 -3.04
CA ALA A 23 -16.83 7.45 -2.22
C ALA A 23 -15.62 7.18 -1.29
N ALA A 24 -15.60 6.04 -0.60
CA ALA A 24 -14.48 5.66 0.25
C ALA A 24 -13.18 5.46 -0.54
N THR A 25 -13.27 4.89 -1.75
CA THR A 25 -12.09 4.69 -2.62
C THR A 25 -11.54 6.04 -3.08
N ALA A 26 -12.40 6.98 -3.48
CA ALA A 26 -12.02 8.31 -3.88
C ALA A 26 -11.34 9.07 -2.73
N LEU A 27 -11.92 9.03 -1.53
CA LEU A 27 -11.33 9.64 -0.34
C LEU A 27 -9.96 9.04 0.00
N CYS A 28 -9.84 7.71 -0.05
CA CYS A 28 -8.57 7.01 0.16
C CYS A 28 -7.51 7.49 -0.85
N ALA A 29 -7.86 7.54 -2.14
CA ALA A 29 -6.95 7.96 -3.20
C ALA A 29 -6.51 9.42 -3.04
N THR A 30 -7.43 10.33 -2.71
CA THR A 30 -7.10 11.75 -2.51
C THR A 30 -6.21 11.96 -1.29
N LEU A 31 -6.55 11.34 -0.16
CA LEU A 31 -5.75 11.44 1.07
C LEU A 31 -4.36 10.84 0.90
N TYR A 32 -4.27 9.66 0.27
CA TYR A 32 -2.98 9.07 -0.09
C TYR A 32 -2.19 9.99 -1.02
N GLY A 33 -2.82 10.46 -2.10
CA GLY A 33 -2.17 11.26 -3.13
C GLY A 33 -1.59 12.56 -2.56
N ALA A 34 -2.37 13.24 -1.71
CA ALA A 34 -1.93 14.44 -1.00
C ALA A 34 -0.80 14.16 -0.02
N ALA A 35 -0.96 13.17 0.87
CA ALA A 35 0.06 12.81 1.85
C ALA A 35 1.37 12.36 1.19
N GLY A 36 1.27 11.57 0.11
CA GLY A 36 2.42 11.13 -0.67
C GLY A 36 3.12 12.27 -1.39
N TYR A 37 2.37 13.22 -1.96
CA TYR A 37 2.97 14.38 -2.61
C TYR A 37 3.70 15.28 -1.61
N LEU A 38 3.12 15.49 -0.44
CA LEU A 38 3.73 16.27 0.64
C LEU A 38 5.02 15.64 1.17
N THR A 39 5.29 14.36 0.96
CA THR A 39 6.57 13.74 1.37
C THR A 39 7.47 13.39 0.18
N SER A 40 7.04 13.68 -1.05
CA SER A 40 7.72 13.29 -2.28
C SER A 40 9.12 13.90 -2.44
N PHE A 41 9.37 15.04 -1.80
CA PHE A 41 10.66 15.72 -1.83
C PHE A 41 11.77 14.96 -1.09
N ILE A 42 11.42 14.02 -0.22
CA ILE A 42 12.38 13.17 0.50
C ILE A 42 12.65 11.94 -0.38
N GLN A 43 13.66 12.05 -1.23
CA GLN A 43 14.06 10.96 -2.13
C GLN A 43 14.89 9.90 -1.42
N SER A 44 14.85 8.68 -1.94
CA SER A 44 15.73 7.60 -1.50
C SER A 44 17.21 7.92 -1.83
N PRO A 45 18.17 7.23 -1.19
CA PRO A 45 19.59 7.37 -1.48
C PRO A 45 19.97 7.11 -2.95
N TRP A 46 19.12 6.41 -3.71
CA TRP A 46 19.36 6.08 -5.12
C TRP A 46 18.76 7.12 -6.08
N GLY A 47 18.24 8.23 -5.59
CA GLY A 47 17.59 9.28 -6.40
C GLY A 47 16.28 8.86 -7.05
N PHE A 48 15.84 7.62 -6.79
CA PHE A 48 14.61 7.05 -7.30
C PHE A 48 13.82 6.38 -6.18
N GLY A 49 12.53 6.70 -6.08
CA GLY A 49 11.69 6.27 -4.96
C GLY A 49 11.73 7.28 -3.82
N GLN A 50 10.60 7.41 -3.12
CA GLN A 50 10.36 8.49 -2.16
C GLN A 50 10.03 7.92 -0.78
N PHE A 51 10.29 8.69 0.27
CA PHE A 51 9.81 8.42 1.63
C PHE A 51 8.32 8.72 1.73
N ARG A 52 7.47 7.72 1.98
CA ARG A 52 6.01 7.88 1.96
C ARG A 52 5.28 7.17 3.12
N PRO A 53 5.73 7.27 4.38
CA PRO A 53 5.09 6.57 5.48
C PRO A 53 3.65 7.05 5.74
N ALA A 54 3.40 8.36 5.65
CA ALA A 54 2.06 8.92 5.85
C ALA A 54 1.07 8.46 4.78
N ALA A 55 1.55 8.24 3.54
CA ALA A 55 0.72 7.71 2.47
C ALA A 55 0.37 6.23 2.70
N ALA A 56 1.25 5.44 3.33
CA ALA A 56 0.99 4.02 3.58
C ALA A 56 -0.05 3.77 4.69
N VAL A 57 -0.12 4.65 5.69
CA VAL A 57 -1.09 4.57 6.80
C VAL A 57 -2.53 4.76 6.30
N VAL A 58 -2.77 5.67 5.35
CA VAL A 58 -4.13 6.00 4.89
C VAL A 58 -4.86 4.77 4.31
N PRO A 59 -4.34 4.04 3.31
CA PRO A 59 -5.02 2.85 2.82
C PRO A 59 -5.05 1.71 3.82
N ALA A 60 -4.09 1.63 4.75
CA ALA A 60 -4.12 0.62 5.81
C ALA A 60 -5.36 0.80 6.69
N ILE A 61 -5.65 2.03 7.12
CA ILE A 61 -6.89 2.38 7.84
C ILE A 61 -8.12 2.05 6.98
N PHE A 62 -8.12 2.44 5.71
CA PHE A 62 -9.25 2.15 4.82
C PHE A 62 -9.43 0.65 4.54
N ALA A 63 -8.36 -0.15 4.59
CA ALA A 63 -8.40 -1.59 4.44
C ALA A 63 -9.13 -2.25 5.60
N ILE A 64 -8.89 -1.77 6.83
CA ILE A 64 -9.54 -2.24 8.05
C ILE A 64 -11.02 -1.85 8.05
N LEU A 65 -11.32 -0.59 7.71
CA LEU A 65 -12.69 -0.05 7.79
C LEU A 65 -13.60 -0.47 6.63
N PHE A 66 -13.08 -0.44 5.40
CA PHE A 66 -13.88 -0.57 4.18
C PHE A 66 -13.54 -1.82 3.35
N GLY A 67 -12.48 -2.53 3.73
CA GLY A 67 -12.04 -3.78 3.11
C GLY A 67 -11.02 -3.59 1.97
N PRO A 68 -10.53 -4.71 1.42
CA PRO A 68 -9.34 -4.70 0.57
C PRO A 68 -9.53 -4.05 -0.79
N TRP A 69 -10.74 -4.06 -1.36
CA TRP A 69 -10.98 -3.42 -2.65
C TRP A 69 -10.87 -1.90 -2.56
N VAL A 70 -11.45 -1.30 -1.51
CA VAL A 70 -11.40 0.15 -1.29
C VAL A 70 -9.96 0.60 -1.05
N ALA A 71 -9.22 -0.14 -0.21
CA ALA A 71 -7.83 0.18 0.08
C ALA A 71 -6.90 -0.05 -1.12
N GLY A 72 -6.99 -1.19 -1.79
CA GLY A 72 -6.14 -1.52 -2.93
C GLY A 72 -6.32 -0.55 -4.08
N VAL A 73 -7.57 -0.30 -4.51
CA VAL A 73 -7.85 0.65 -5.61
C VAL A 73 -7.50 2.08 -5.19
N GLY A 74 -7.86 2.47 -3.96
CA GLY A 74 -7.54 3.79 -3.43
C GLY A 74 -6.04 4.06 -3.39
N ALA A 75 -5.23 3.10 -2.92
CA ALA A 75 -3.78 3.22 -2.89
C ALA A 75 -3.15 3.22 -4.29
N ALA A 76 -3.68 2.44 -5.21
CA ALA A 76 -3.21 2.41 -6.59
C ALA A 76 -3.37 3.78 -7.26
N ILE A 77 -4.59 4.34 -7.19
CA ILE A 77 -4.92 5.66 -7.74
C ILE A 77 -4.15 6.75 -6.99
N GLY A 78 -4.13 6.71 -5.66
CA GLY A 78 -3.41 7.66 -4.83
C GLY A 78 -1.92 7.69 -5.13
N SER A 79 -1.28 6.52 -5.30
CA SER A 79 0.11 6.42 -5.72
C SER A 79 0.32 7.12 -7.05
N GLN A 80 -0.52 6.81 -8.03
CA GLN A 80 -0.43 7.39 -9.36
C GLN A 80 -0.64 8.91 -9.35
N ILE A 81 -1.54 9.43 -8.50
CA ILE A 81 -1.73 10.88 -8.33
C ILE A 81 -0.41 11.53 -7.90
N THR A 82 0.22 11.04 -6.83
CA THR A 82 1.52 11.59 -6.40
C THR A 82 2.59 11.45 -7.48
N ASP A 83 2.66 10.29 -8.16
CA ASP A 83 3.69 10.02 -9.16
C ASP A 83 3.49 10.89 -10.41
N THR A 84 2.25 11.29 -10.71
CA THR A 84 1.91 12.26 -11.75
C THR A 84 2.31 13.67 -11.35
N LEU A 85 2.12 14.04 -10.08
CA LEU A 85 2.48 15.35 -9.55
C LEU A 85 3.98 15.49 -9.29
N THR A 86 4.72 14.38 -9.16
CA THR A 86 6.18 14.40 -9.00
C THR A 86 6.87 14.33 -10.37
N PRO A 87 7.66 15.33 -10.76
CA PRO A 87 8.37 15.32 -12.04
C PRO A 87 9.22 14.06 -12.22
N GLY A 88 9.06 13.39 -13.37
CA GLY A 88 9.83 12.19 -13.75
C GLY A 88 9.25 10.86 -13.28
N TYR A 89 8.17 10.85 -12.49
CA TYR A 89 7.64 9.60 -11.90
C TYR A 89 6.41 9.03 -12.61
N PHE A 90 5.73 9.79 -13.47
CA PHE A 90 4.45 9.37 -14.09
C PHE A 90 4.46 7.94 -14.64
N LEU A 91 5.44 7.60 -15.50
CA LEU A 91 5.50 6.29 -16.15
C LEU A 91 5.89 5.18 -15.18
N SER A 92 6.82 5.46 -14.26
CA SER A 92 7.20 4.52 -13.21
C SER A 92 6.07 4.25 -12.21
N GLY A 93 5.18 5.23 -11.99
CA GLY A 93 3.98 5.06 -11.19
C GLY A 93 3.06 4.03 -11.81
N ILE A 94 2.82 4.09 -13.12
CA ILE A 94 1.94 3.12 -13.81
C ILE A 94 2.53 1.72 -13.74
N ILE A 95 3.85 1.59 -13.92
CA ILE A 95 4.54 0.30 -14.02
C ILE A 95 4.79 -0.32 -12.64
N ALA A 96 5.12 0.49 -11.64
CA ALA A 96 5.59 0.01 -10.34
C ALA A 96 4.71 0.49 -9.18
N GLY A 97 4.50 1.80 -9.06
CA GLY A 97 3.80 2.38 -7.91
C GLY A 97 2.36 1.89 -7.78
N MET A 98 1.56 2.04 -8.85
CA MET A 98 0.16 1.65 -8.91
C MET A 98 -0.06 0.14 -8.65
N PRO A 99 0.60 -0.79 -9.36
CA PRO A 99 0.40 -2.23 -9.12
C PRO A 99 0.92 -2.69 -7.76
N GLY A 100 2.09 -2.20 -7.32
CA GLY A 100 2.67 -2.59 -6.04
C GLY A 100 1.80 -2.15 -4.85
N ASN A 101 1.30 -0.91 -4.87
CA ASN A 101 0.38 -0.43 -3.85
C ASN A 101 -0.98 -1.13 -3.89
N PHE A 102 -1.53 -1.39 -5.07
CA PHE A 102 -2.75 -2.19 -5.19
C PHE A 102 -2.60 -3.54 -4.49
N ILE A 103 -1.57 -4.30 -4.85
CA ILE A 103 -1.31 -5.64 -4.33
C ILE A 103 -1.11 -5.59 -2.82
N GLY A 104 -0.29 -4.66 -2.32
CA GLY A 104 0.02 -4.52 -0.91
C GLY A 104 -1.21 -4.29 -0.05
N PHE A 105 -1.99 -3.26 -0.36
CA PHE A 105 -3.13 -2.87 0.47
C PHE A 105 -4.35 -3.75 0.28
N TYR A 106 -4.53 -4.33 -0.92
CA TYR A 106 -5.50 -5.39 -1.12
C TYR A 106 -5.19 -6.60 -0.26
N LEU A 107 -3.94 -7.07 -0.27
CA LEU A 107 -3.52 -8.23 0.50
C LEU A 107 -3.60 -7.96 1.99
N TYR A 108 -3.21 -6.77 2.44
CA TYR A 108 -3.33 -6.32 3.83
C TYR A 108 -4.77 -6.38 4.33
N GLY A 109 -5.69 -5.71 3.61
CA GLY A 109 -7.11 -5.70 3.97
C GLY A 109 -7.74 -7.09 3.88
N TRP A 110 -7.26 -7.97 3.01
CA TRP A 110 -7.76 -9.35 2.89
C TRP A 110 -7.28 -10.23 4.04
N LEU A 111 -5.99 -10.17 4.37
CA LEU A 111 -5.36 -10.94 5.44
C LEU A 111 -5.80 -10.50 6.83
N LEU A 112 -6.31 -9.27 7.01
CA LEU A 112 -6.90 -8.80 8.26
C LEU A 112 -8.42 -9.05 8.39
N ARG A 113 -9.08 -9.63 7.39
CA ARG A 113 -10.52 -9.93 7.47
C ARG A 113 -10.86 -10.85 8.64
N GLY A 114 -11.82 -10.48 9.47
CA GLY A 114 -12.33 -11.32 10.56
C GLY A 114 -11.84 -10.81 11.93
N LYS A 115 -11.62 -11.73 12.88
CA LYS A 115 -11.30 -11.34 14.26
C LYS A 115 -9.90 -10.71 14.34
N PHE A 116 -9.84 -9.56 15.01
CA PHE A 116 -8.60 -8.88 15.32
C PHE A 116 -7.82 -9.65 16.40
N THR A 117 -6.52 -9.81 16.18
CA THR A 117 -5.56 -10.19 17.22
C THR A 117 -4.26 -9.46 16.95
N TRP A 118 -3.56 -9.02 18.01
CA TRP A 118 -2.29 -8.31 17.90
C TRP A 118 -1.24 -9.09 17.09
N ARG A 119 -1.15 -10.40 17.33
CA ARG A 119 -0.22 -11.27 16.57
C ARG A 119 -0.53 -11.26 15.08
N ARG A 120 -1.81 -11.37 14.70
CA ARG A 120 -2.21 -11.35 13.29
C ARG A 120 -1.94 -9.99 12.66
N PHE A 121 -2.26 -8.91 13.36
CA PHE A 121 -1.99 -7.54 12.91
C PHE A 121 -0.51 -7.35 12.60
N VAL A 122 0.37 -7.54 13.57
CA VAL A 122 1.83 -7.35 13.40
C VAL A 122 2.39 -8.22 12.27
N LEU A 123 2.05 -9.51 12.24
CA LEU A 123 2.54 -10.42 11.19
C LEU A 123 2.04 -10.02 9.81
N THR A 124 0.78 -9.60 9.70
CA THR A 124 0.21 -9.17 8.43
C THR A 124 0.86 -7.89 7.96
N THR A 125 0.96 -6.87 8.82
CA THR A 125 1.60 -5.59 8.51
C THR A 125 3.03 -5.79 8.01
N VAL A 126 3.85 -6.54 8.76
CA VAL A 126 5.23 -6.82 8.37
C VAL A 126 5.30 -7.57 7.05
N PHE A 127 4.49 -8.61 6.87
CA PHE A 127 4.49 -9.43 5.67
C PHE A 127 4.06 -8.62 4.44
N THR A 128 2.94 -7.92 4.50
CA THR A 128 2.41 -7.20 3.34
C THR A 128 3.25 -5.98 3.00
N LEU A 129 3.81 -5.31 3.99
CA LEU A 129 4.71 -4.18 3.75
C LEU A 129 6.00 -4.64 3.07
N PHE A 130 6.61 -5.73 3.55
CA PHE A 130 7.77 -6.33 2.89
C PHE A 130 7.43 -6.76 1.46
N PHE A 131 6.35 -7.51 1.28
CA PHE A 131 5.96 -8.06 -0.01
C PHE A 131 5.59 -6.98 -1.03
N ALA A 132 4.81 -5.98 -0.63
CA ALA A 132 4.41 -4.87 -1.50
C ALA A 132 5.60 -4.01 -1.92
N ASN A 133 6.52 -3.74 -0.99
CA ASN A 133 7.74 -2.99 -1.29
C ASN A 133 8.65 -3.79 -2.22
N LEU A 134 8.77 -5.10 -2.03
CA LEU A 134 9.52 -5.97 -2.94
C LEU A 134 8.95 -5.96 -4.35
N VAL A 135 7.63 -6.11 -4.49
CA VAL A 135 6.95 -6.07 -5.80
C VAL A 135 7.16 -4.72 -6.47
N THR A 136 6.93 -3.61 -5.75
CA THR A 136 7.15 -2.25 -6.28
C THR A 136 8.60 -2.07 -6.71
N ALA A 137 9.56 -2.47 -5.89
CA ALA A 137 10.99 -2.29 -6.17
C ALA A 137 11.48 -3.16 -7.34
N ALA A 138 10.93 -4.36 -7.50
CA ALA A 138 11.20 -5.20 -8.67
C ALA A 138 10.64 -4.56 -9.94
N LEU A 139 9.44 -4.00 -9.87
CA LEU A 139 8.82 -3.31 -11.01
C LEU A 139 9.54 -1.99 -11.36
N VAL A 140 10.15 -1.31 -10.38
CA VAL A 140 11.07 -0.21 -10.67
C VAL A 140 12.27 -0.68 -11.48
N ALA A 141 12.89 -1.81 -11.11
CA ALA A 141 13.99 -2.37 -11.90
C ALA A 141 13.55 -2.75 -13.32
N VAL A 142 12.33 -3.26 -13.49
CA VAL A 142 11.72 -3.51 -14.82
C VAL A 142 11.53 -2.20 -15.59
N TYR A 143 11.05 -1.13 -14.95
CA TYR A 143 10.95 0.19 -15.57
C TYR A 143 12.31 0.67 -16.11
N TYR A 144 13.38 0.56 -15.32
CA TYR A 144 14.73 0.91 -15.77
C TYR A 144 15.17 0.04 -16.96
N ALA A 145 14.94 -1.27 -16.90
CA ALA A 145 15.31 -2.19 -17.98
C ALA A 145 14.60 -1.86 -19.30
N LEU A 146 13.33 -1.43 -19.25
CA LEU A 146 12.51 -1.18 -20.43
C LEU A 146 12.67 0.24 -20.99
N PHE A 147 12.79 1.25 -20.13
CA PHE A 147 12.70 2.66 -20.53
C PHE A 147 13.99 3.45 -20.34
N ILE A 148 14.94 2.95 -19.55
CA ILE A 148 16.25 3.58 -19.36
C ILE A 148 17.36 2.51 -19.45
N PRO A 149 17.41 1.71 -20.53
CA PRO A 149 18.28 0.54 -20.64
C PRO A 149 19.77 0.89 -20.53
N VAL A 150 20.16 2.12 -20.89
CA VAL A 150 21.55 2.61 -20.79
C VAL A 150 22.07 2.66 -19.35
N LEU A 151 21.18 2.83 -18.37
CA LEU A 151 21.53 2.83 -16.93
C LEU A 151 21.29 1.46 -16.28
N PHE A 152 20.72 0.49 -17.02
CA PHE A 152 20.34 -0.79 -16.46
C PHE A 152 21.43 -1.84 -16.61
N ASN A 153 21.83 -2.41 -15.47
CA ASN A 153 22.59 -3.65 -15.39
C ASN A 153 21.82 -4.60 -14.46
N PRO A 154 21.66 -5.91 -14.76
CA PRO A 154 20.92 -6.84 -13.90
C PRO A 154 21.39 -6.88 -12.45
N MET A 155 22.69 -6.78 -12.20
CA MET A 155 23.26 -6.73 -10.85
C MET A 155 22.88 -5.43 -10.13
N TRP A 156 22.92 -4.30 -10.84
CA TRP A 156 22.44 -3.03 -10.32
C TRP A 156 20.93 -3.03 -10.06
N GLY A 157 20.14 -3.62 -10.97
CA GLY A 157 18.70 -3.79 -10.81
C GLY A 157 18.35 -4.60 -9.56
N ALA A 158 19.04 -5.73 -9.33
CA ALA A 158 18.87 -6.53 -8.12
C ALA A 158 19.25 -5.74 -6.85
N ALA A 159 20.36 -5.00 -6.88
CA ALA A 159 20.78 -4.15 -5.77
C ALA A 159 19.76 -3.03 -5.49
N LEU A 160 19.23 -2.40 -6.53
CA LEU A 160 18.18 -1.38 -6.43
C LEU A 160 16.91 -1.98 -5.82
N THR A 161 16.48 -3.16 -6.28
CA THR A 161 15.30 -3.84 -5.74
C THR A 161 15.46 -4.12 -4.25
N ILE A 162 16.60 -4.68 -3.83
CA ILE A 162 16.87 -4.96 -2.41
C ILE A 162 16.95 -3.65 -1.60
N GLY A 163 17.66 -2.64 -2.13
CA GLY A 163 17.85 -1.35 -1.49
C GLY A 163 16.54 -0.59 -1.26
N LEU A 164 15.70 -0.48 -2.29
CA LEU A 164 14.39 0.17 -2.19
C LEU A 164 13.43 -0.61 -1.30
N THR A 165 13.44 -1.95 -1.37
CA THR A 165 12.63 -2.79 -0.48
C THR A 165 12.98 -2.52 0.98
N ALA A 166 14.27 -2.56 1.31
CA ALA A 166 14.76 -2.31 2.66
C ALA A 166 14.46 -0.87 3.11
N TYR A 167 14.70 0.11 2.24
CA TYR A 167 14.44 1.52 2.53
C TYR A 167 12.97 1.77 2.87
N TRP A 168 12.04 1.38 2.01
CA TRP A 168 10.61 1.57 2.28
C TRP A 168 10.14 0.74 3.48
N PHE A 169 10.65 -0.48 3.64
CA PHE A 169 10.29 -1.31 4.79
C PHE A 169 10.70 -0.67 6.11
N ILE A 170 11.99 -0.34 6.27
CA ILE A 170 12.52 0.26 7.51
C ILE A 170 11.84 1.60 7.82
N THR A 171 11.59 2.39 6.79
CA THR A 171 10.99 3.72 6.96
C THR A 171 9.49 3.69 7.24
N MET A 172 8.76 2.66 6.81
CA MET A 172 7.30 2.59 6.97
C MET A 172 6.85 1.72 8.15
N VAL A 173 7.61 0.69 8.54
CA VAL A 173 7.25 -0.23 9.65
C VAL A 173 6.90 0.51 10.95
N PRO A 174 7.69 1.50 11.42
CA PRO A 174 7.37 2.20 12.68
C PRO A 174 5.99 2.83 12.62
N PHE A 175 5.68 3.55 11.54
CA PHE A 175 4.40 4.25 11.38
C PHE A 175 3.22 3.29 11.26
N ALA A 176 3.37 2.23 10.47
CA ALA A 176 2.32 1.22 10.31
C ALA A 176 2.00 0.50 11.63
N LEU A 177 3.01 0.21 12.46
CA LEU A 177 2.78 -0.46 13.74
C LEU A 177 2.27 0.48 14.84
N THR A 178 2.59 1.78 14.78
CA THR A 178 2.17 2.73 15.82
C THR A 178 0.85 3.43 15.54
N ILE A 179 0.51 3.69 14.27
CA ILE A 179 -0.66 4.51 13.89
C ILE A 179 -1.87 3.65 13.51
N ASP A 180 -1.66 2.47 12.92
CA ASP A 180 -2.76 1.61 12.48
C ASP A 180 -3.48 0.76 13.57
N PRO A 181 -3.04 0.62 14.84
CA PRO A 181 -3.76 -0.24 15.78
C PRO A 181 -5.01 0.47 16.32
N VAL A 182 -6.12 0.34 15.58
CA VAL A 182 -7.47 0.73 16.00
C VAL A 182 -8.39 -0.48 15.98
#